data_AF-A0A815KVV9-F1
#
_entry.id   AF-A0A815KVV9-F1
#
_cell.length_a   1.000
_cell.length_b   1.000
_cell.length_c   1.000
_cell.angle_alpha   90.00
_cell.angle_beta   90.00
_cell.angle_gamma   90.00
#
_symmetry.space_group_name_H-M   'P 1'
#
loop_
_entity.id
_entity.type
_entity.pdbx_description
1 polymer ?
#
loop_
_entity_poly.entity_id
_entity_poly.type
_entity_poly.pdbx_seq_one_letter_code
_entity_poly.pdbx_strand_id
1 'polypeptide(L)'
;NCFKFFKRWFAIQAGLQCLKIGGRFIEIGKVDILSHSQLDMNLLLKCLSFLSVQLDISMQTSSKAISRIVDRIYQLNDTELAFRFLMSDQHKGKLILNMKSELPPVFPSTTIYNSQTCYILNGGTGAFALQLA
;
A
#
# COMPACT_ATOMS: atom_id res chain seq x y z
N ASN A 1 -29.83 -5.56 2.25
CA ASN A 1 -28.66 -6.44 2.45
C ASN A 1 -28.04 -7.03 1.17
N CYS A 2 -28.41 -6.61 -0.05
CA CYS A 2 -27.78 -7.11 -1.30
C CYS A 2 -26.55 -6.30 -1.81
N PHE A 3 -26.23 -5.15 -1.21
CA PHE A 3 -25.22 -4.22 -1.77
C PHE A 3 -23.76 -4.48 -1.35
N LYS A 4 -23.49 -5.42 -0.43
CA LYS A 4 -22.13 -5.62 0.13
C LYS A 4 -21.33 -6.75 -0.53
N PHE A 5 -21.96 -7.69 -1.23
CA PHE A 5 -21.25 -8.87 -1.76
C PHE A 5 -20.81 -8.73 -3.23
N PHE A 6 -21.37 -7.78 -4.00
CA PHE A 6 -21.16 -7.68 -5.45
C PHE A 6 -20.13 -6.62 -5.89
N LYS A 7 -19.62 -5.79 -4.98
CA LYS A 7 -18.86 -4.57 -5.33
C LYS A 7 -17.40 -4.76 -5.73
N ARG A 8 -16.82 -5.95 -5.60
CA ARG A 8 -15.35 -6.09 -5.61
C ARG A 8 -14.73 -6.61 -6.92
N TRP A 9 -15.55 -7.09 -7.87
CA TRP A 9 -15.03 -7.79 -9.07
C TRP A 9 -15.22 -7.03 -10.39
N PHE A 10 -15.89 -5.88 -10.41
CA PHE A 10 -16.14 -5.13 -11.65
C PHE A 10 -16.06 -3.59 -11.48
N ALA A 11 -15.25 -3.10 -10.54
CA ALA A 11 -15.16 -1.66 -10.26
C ALA A 11 -14.66 -0.86 -11.49
N ILE A 12 -13.64 -1.38 -12.18
CA ILE A 12 -13.09 -0.77 -13.40
C ILE A 12 -14.14 -0.75 -14.52
N GLN A 13 -14.82 -1.86 -14.77
CA GLN A 13 -15.81 -1.96 -15.85
C GLN A 13 -17.01 -1.02 -15.61
N ALA A 14 -17.54 -1.01 -14.39
CA ALA A 14 -18.62 -0.09 -14.02
C ALA A 14 -18.18 1.37 -14.14
N GLY A 15 -16.97 1.69 -13.66
CA GLY A 15 -16.41 3.03 -13.74
C GLY A 15 -16.21 3.52 -15.18
N LEU A 16 -15.75 2.65 -16.09
CA LEU A 16 -15.59 2.97 -17.51
C LEU A 16 -16.93 3.20 -18.22
N GLN A 17 -17.98 2.46 -17.86
CA GLN A 17 -19.31 2.65 -18.43
C GLN A 17 -19.93 4.00 -18.02
N CYS A 18 -19.56 4.54 -16.86
CA CYS A 18 -20.01 5.85 -16.38
C CYS A 18 -19.34 7.03 -17.09
N LEU A 19 -18.33 6.81 -17.94
CA LEU A 19 -17.65 7.90 -18.65
C LEU A 19 -18.43 8.38 -19.88
N LYS A 20 -18.45 9.70 -20.05
CA LYS A 20 -18.88 10.35 -21.30
C LYS A 20 -17.83 10.16 -22.40
N ILE A 21 -18.23 10.42 -23.65
CA ILE A 21 -17.31 10.45 -24.80
C ILE A 21 -16.14 11.41 -24.52
N GLY A 22 -14.91 10.97 -24.80
CA GLY A 22 -13.69 11.72 -24.47
C GLY A 22 -13.29 11.68 -22.99
N GLY A 23 -13.97 10.88 -22.16
CA GLY A 23 -13.73 10.77 -20.73
C GLY A 23 -12.38 10.11 -20.40
N ARG A 24 -11.86 10.41 -19.20
CA ARG A 24 -10.62 9.84 -18.68
C ARG A 24 -10.91 9.02 -17.43
N PHE A 25 -10.52 7.76 -17.46
CA PHE A 25 -10.52 6.89 -16.30
C PHE A 25 -9.15 6.94 -15.63
N ILE A 26 -9.11 7.20 -14.33
CA ILE A 26 -7.87 7.21 -13.54
C ILE A 26 -7.96 6.06 -12.54
N GLU A 27 -7.20 5.01 -12.79
CA GLU A 27 -7.13 3.83 -11.94
C GLU A 27 -5.99 3.97 -10.93
N ILE A 28 -6.33 3.90 -9.65
CA ILE A 28 -5.39 3.91 -8.51
C ILE A 28 -5.31 2.54 -7.82
N GLY A 29 -6.26 1.65 -8.10
CA GLY A 29 -6.28 0.30 -7.58
C GLY A 29 -5.25 -0.58 -8.29
N LYS A 30 -4.83 -1.63 -7.59
CA LYS A 30 -3.83 -2.59 -8.10
C LYS A 30 -4.40 -4.00 -8.30
N VAL A 31 -5.53 -4.33 -7.66
CA VAL A 31 -6.05 -5.71 -7.63
C VAL A 31 -6.29 -6.24 -9.04
N ASP A 32 -7.09 -5.52 -9.84
CA ASP A 32 -7.43 -5.93 -11.21
C ASP A 32 -6.23 -5.95 -12.16
N ILE A 33 -5.28 -5.04 -11.98
CA ILE A 33 -4.06 -4.97 -12.80
C ILE A 33 -3.17 -6.19 -12.50
N LEU A 34 -2.97 -6.51 -11.22
CA LEU A 34 -2.14 -7.64 -10.80
C LEU A 34 -2.78 -8.99 -11.17
N SER A 35 -4.11 -9.08 -11.17
CA SER A 35 -4.83 -10.28 -11.60
C SER A 35 -4.99 -10.41 -13.12
N HIS A 36 -4.43 -9.49 -13.91
CA HIS A 36 -4.56 -9.48 -15.37
C HIS A 36 -6.03 -9.52 -15.84
N SER A 37 -6.90 -8.77 -15.15
CA SER A 37 -8.31 -8.67 -15.50
C SER A 37 -8.50 -8.14 -16.92
N GLN A 38 -9.44 -8.71 -17.68
CA GLN A 38 -9.72 -8.30 -19.06
C GLN A 38 -10.44 -6.94 -19.11
N LEU A 39 -10.04 -6.11 -20.08
CA LEU A 39 -10.65 -4.80 -20.36
C LEU A 39 -11.29 -4.81 -21.75
N ASP A 40 -12.57 -4.42 -21.82
CA ASP A 40 -13.31 -4.38 -23.08
C ASP A 40 -12.85 -3.20 -23.95
N MET A 41 -12.24 -3.51 -25.09
CA MET A 41 -11.70 -2.52 -26.02
C MET A 41 -12.78 -1.75 -26.77
N ASN A 42 -14.03 -2.23 -26.81
CA ASN A 42 -15.15 -1.48 -27.40
C ASN A 42 -15.38 -0.13 -26.71
N LEU A 43 -14.96 0.00 -25.45
CA LEU A 43 -15.03 1.23 -24.68
C LEU A 43 -14.20 2.36 -25.31
N LEU A 44 -13.15 2.03 -26.07
CA LEU A 44 -12.31 3.02 -26.75
C LEU A 44 -13.00 3.69 -27.95
N LEU A 45 -14.10 3.11 -28.47
CA LEU A 45 -14.92 3.77 -29.50
C LEU A 45 -15.54 5.08 -29.01
N LYS A 46 -15.66 5.26 -27.68
CA LYS A 46 -16.09 6.52 -27.05
C LYS A 46 -14.92 7.52 -26.88
N CYS A 47 -13.77 7.29 -27.51
CA CYS A 47 -12.56 8.10 -27.34
C CYS A 47 -12.10 8.21 -25.88
N LEU A 48 -12.25 7.15 -25.10
CA LEU A 48 -11.85 7.14 -23.69
C LEU A 48 -10.33 7.06 -23.54
N SER A 49 -9.81 7.62 -22.45
CA SER A 49 -8.43 7.40 -22.02
C SER A 49 -8.42 6.63 -20.70
N PHE A 50 -7.59 5.59 -20.60
CA PHE A 50 -7.36 4.85 -19.37
C PHE A 50 -5.95 5.16 -18.85
N LEU A 51 -5.85 5.67 -17.62
CA LEU A 51 -4.58 6.03 -16.99
C LEU A 51 -4.45 5.28 -15.66
N SER A 52 -3.43 4.43 -15.54
CA SER A 52 -3.06 3.83 -14.26
C SER A 52 -2.02 4.71 -13.56
N VAL A 53 -2.28 5.07 -12.30
CA VAL A 53 -1.38 5.90 -11.49
C VAL A 53 -0.87 5.09 -10.31
N GLN A 54 0.43 4.80 -10.31
CA GLN A 54 1.12 4.07 -9.24
C GLN A 54 1.84 5.06 -8.32
N LEU A 55 1.19 5.39 -7.20
CA LEU A 55 1.70 6.36 -6.23
C LEU A 55 2.99 5.90 -5.55
N ASP A 56 3.22 4.60 -5.41
CA ASP A 56 4.44 4.03 -4.85
C ASP A 56 5.69 4.39 -5.67
N ILE A 57 5.59 4.29 -7.01
CA ILE A 57 6.68 4.71 -7.90
C ILE A 57 6.85 6.23 -7.86
N SER A 58 5.74 6.98 -7.86
CA SER A 58 5.80 8.44 -7.82
C SER A 58 6.41 8.98 -6.51
N MET A 59 6.15 8.32 -5.38
CA MET A 59 6.70 8.69 -4.06
C MET A 59 8.21 8.44 -3.98
N GLN A 60 8.74 7.41 -4.64
CA GLN A 60 10.18 7.17 -4.73
C GLN A 60 10.89 8.27 -5.52
N THR A 61 10.22 8.84 -6.52
CA THR A 61 10.81 9.84 -7.43
C THR A 61 10.55 11.28 -6.98
N SER A 62 9.47 11.56 -6.24
CA SER A 62 9.10 12.92 -5.83
C SER A 62 8.31 12.96 -4.51
N SER A 63 8.93 13.45 -3.45
CA SER A 63 8.39 13.41 -2.07
C SER A 63 7.33 14.49 -1.74
N LYS A 64 7.18 15.53 -2.57
CA LYS A 64 6.55 16.80 -2.13
C LYS A 64 5.01 16.92 -2.26
N ALA A 65 4.30 15.96 -2.83
CA ALA A 65 2.89 16.18 -3.24
C ALA A 65 1.80 15.72 -2.26
N ILE A 66 2.11 15.03 -1.15
CA ILE A 66 1.08 14.37 -0.34
C ILE A 66 0.89 15.05 1.04
N SER A 67 0.12 16.14 1.08
CA SER A 67 -0.43 16.76 2.30
C SER A 67 -1.93 17.02 2.08
N ARG A 68 -2.88 17.01 3.02
CA ARG A 68 -3.03 16.70 4.45
C ARG A 68 -4.53 16.38 4.58
N ILE A 69 -4.89 15.17 5.01
CA ILE A 69 -6.24 14.84 5.50
C ILE A 69 -5.97 13.98 6.73
N VAL A 70 -6.39 14.44 7.91
CA VAL A 70 -6.18 13.71 9.17
C VAL A 70 -7.53 13.46 9.78
N ASP A 71 -7.82 12.20 10.11
CA ASP A 71 -9.12 11.79 10.66
C ASP A 71 -9.00 11.46 12.15
N ARG A 72 -8.04 10.60 12.51
CA ARG A 72 -7.81 10.18 13.90
C ARG A 72 -6.34 9.93 14.20
N ILE A 73 -5.97 10.18 15.44
CA ILE A 73 -4.66 9.87 16.01
C ILE A 73 -4.82 8.73 17.02
N TYR A 74 -4.07 7.66 16.82
CA TYR A 74 -3.97 6.50 17.71
C TYR A 74 -2.61 6.52 18.41
N GLN A 75 -2.54 6.07 19.66
CA GLN A 75 -1.25 5.86 20.32
C GLN A 75 -0.58 4.59 19.76
N LEU A 76 0.74 4.49 19.92
CA LEU A 76 1.49 3.33 19.40
C LEU A 76 1.08 2.02 20.09
N ASN A 77 0.69 2.09 21.36
CA ASN A 77 0.17 0.95 22.13
C ASN A 77 -1.17 0.43 21.57
N ASP A 78 -1.91 1.27 20.84
CA ASP A 78 -3.19 0.92 20.23
C ASP A 78 -3.04 0.56 18.74
N THR A 79 -1.84 0.21 18.28
CA THR A 79 -1.57 -0.16 16.88
C THR A 79 -2.49 -1.26 16.35
N GLU A 80 -2.70 -2.32 17.13
CA GLU A 80 -3.62 -3.39 16.73
C GLU A 80 -5.05 -2.87 16.55
N LEU A 81 -5.54 -2.05 17.48
CA LEU A 81 -6.86 -1.43 17.39
C LEU A 81 -6.96 -0.51 16.19
N ALA A 82 -5.90 0.25 15.88
CA ALA A 82 -5.84 1.10 14.70
C ALA A 82 -5.95 0.28 13.41
N PHE A 83 -5.25 -0.86 13.30
CA PHE A 83 -5.37 -1.75 12.13
C PHE A 83 -6.74 -2.42 12.04
N ARG A 84 -7.31 -2.90 13.16
CA ARG A 84 -8.68 -3.45 13.16
C ARG A 84 -9.70 -2.41 12.72
N PHE A 85 -9.56 -1.16 13.19
CA PHE A 85 -10.41 -0.05 12.77
C PHE A 85 -10.23 0.30 11.29
N LEU A 86 -8.99 0.29 10.78
CA LEU A 86 -8.70 0.47 9.35
C LEU A 86 -9.44 -0.57 8.50
N MET A 87 -9.36 -1.84 8.89
CA MET A 87 -10.00 -2.97 8.19
C MET A 87 -11.54 -2.95 8.27
N SER A 88 -12.10 -2.26 9.26
CA SER A 88 -13.56 -2.17 9.45
C SER A 88 -14.28 -1.30 8.42
N ASP A 89 -13.54 -0.54 7.59
CA ASP A 89 -14.07 0.42 6.61
C ASP A 89 -14.95 1.54 7.23
N GLN A 90 -14.82 1.78 8.54
CA GLN A 90 -15.56 2.83 9.27
C GLN A 90 -14.77 4.14 9.41
N HIS A 91 -13.53 4.17 8.95
CA HIS A 91 -12.65 5.34 9.03
C HIS A 91 -12.89 6.30 7.85
N LYS A 92 -12.67 7.60 8.03
CA LYS A 92 -12.86 8.65 7.02
C LYS A 92 -11.62 9.53 6.90
N GLY A 93 -10.63 9.09 6.12
CA GLY A 93 -9.39 9.86 5.91
C GLY A 93 -8.20 9.09 6.46
N LYS A 94 -7.20 9.79 7.00
CA LYS A 94 -5.97 9.13 7.46
C LYS A 94 -6.01 8.81 8.96
N LEU A 95 -5.64 7.58 9.28
CA LEU A 95 -5.28 7.14 10.62
C LEU A 95 -3.80 7.43 10.84
N ILE A 96 -3.47 8.14 11.91
CA ILE A 96 -2.09 8.50 12.28
C ILE A 96 -1.72 7.79 13.57
N LEU A 97 -0.56 7.14 13.58
CA LEU A 97 0.03 6.59 14.79
C LEU A 97 0.97 7.62 15.43
N ASN A 98 0.76 7.90 16.71
CA ASN A 98 1.61 8.79 17.49
C ASN A 98 2.85 8.05 17.98
N MET A 99 3.95 8.20 17.25
CA MET A 99 5.26 7.60 17.55
C MET A 99 5.95 8.20 18.79
N LYS A 100 5.42 9.27 19.40
CA LYS A 100 5.98 9.89 20.61
C LYS A 100 5.58 9.19 21.91
N SER A 101 4.70 8.19 21.83
CA SER A 101 4.26 7.43 23.00
C SER A 101 5.36 6.46 23.47
N GLU A 102 5.38 6.16 24.77
CA GLU A 102 6.31 5.19 25.33
C GLU A 102 6.15 3.84 24.63
N LEU A 103 7.23 3.37 24.02
CA LEU A 103 7.29 2.04 23.42
C LEU A 103 7.13 1.00 24.55
N PRO A 104 6.27 -0.02 24.39
CA PRO A 104 6.36 -1.19 25.25
C PRO A 104 7.76 -1.79 25.08
N PRO A 105 8.30 -2.51 26.08
CA PRO A 105 9.61 -3.17 25.94
C PRO A 105 9.56 -4.18 24.78
N VAL A 106 10.00 -3.74 23.60
CA VAL A 106 10.13 -4.59 22.42
C VAL A 106 11.49 -5.25 22.52
N PHE A 107 11.51 -6.58 22.69
CA PHE A 107 12.72 -7.34 22.45
C PHE A 107 13.03 -7.25 20.95
N PRO A 108 14.21 -6.75 20.54
CA PRO A 108 14.57 -6.76 19.13
C PRO A 108 14.62 -8.22 18.67
N SER A 109 13.70 -8.60 17.78
CA SER A 109 13.65 -9.94 17.18
C SER A 109 14.72 -10.12 16.11
N THR A 110 15.40 -9.05 15.71
CA THR A 110 16.42 -9.05 14.67
C THR A 110 17.71 -8.42 15.17
N THR A 111 18.82 -9.13 14.99
CA THR A 111 20.16 -8.58 15.09
C THR A 111 20.34 -7.58 13.96
N ILE A 112 20.41 -6.29 14.31
CA ILE A 112 20.71 -5.22 13.36
C ILE A 112 22.23 -5.11 13.27
N TYR A 113 22.82 -5.49 12.14
CA TYR A 113 24.24 -5.30 11.88
C TYR A 113 24.49 -3.83 11.51
N ASN A 114 25.52 -3.23 12.11
CA ASN A 114 25.90 -1.87 11.79
C ASN A 114 26.73 -1.87 10.49
N SER A 115 26.24 -1.18 9.46
CA SER A 115 26.89 -1.06 8.16
C SER A 115 28.21 -0.28 8.19
N GLN A 116 28.49 0.44 9.28
CA GLN A 116 29.73 1.20 9.48
C GLN A 116 30.80 0.41 10.24
N THR A 117 30.53 -0.83 10.66
CA THR A 117 31.48 -1.67 11.41
C THR A 117 31.89 -2.89 10.61
N CYS A 118 33.16 -3.29 10.76
CA CYS A 118 33.67 -4.55 10.22
C CYS A 118 33.48 -5.68 11.23
N TYR A 119 32.88 -6.79 10.80
CA TYR A 119 32.73 -8.00 11.59
C TYR A 119 33.68 -9.07 11.05
N ILE A 120 34.60 -9.56 11.88
CA ILE A 120 35.55 -10.60 11.50
C ILE A 120 34.99 -11.97 11.88
N LEU A 121 34.84 -12.85 10.90
CA LEU A 121 34.43 -14.24 11.09
C LEU A 121 35.65 -15.16 10.91
N ASN A 122 36.14 -15.74 12.01
CA ASN A 122 37.20 -16.73 11.94
C ASN A 122 36.67 -18.02 11.32
N GLY A 123 37.38 -18.57 10.34
CA GLY A 123 36.91 -19.76 9.60
C GLY A 123 35.84 -19.47 8.54
N GLY A 124 35.84 -18.26 7.97
CA GLY A 124 34.86 -17.77 6.98
C GLY A 124 34.64 -18.64 5.72
N THR A 125 35.52 -19.59 5.44
CA THR A 125 35.38 -20.54 4.31
C THR A 125 34.64 -21.82 4.68
N GLY A 126 34.26 -22.02 5.95
CA GLY A 126 33.46 -23.17 6.39
C GLY A 126 31.96 -22.99 6.08
N ALA A 127 31.24 -24.10 5.92
CA ALA A 127 29.81 -24.11 5.55
C ALA A 127 28.92 -23.27 6.49
N PHE A 128 29.18 -23.33 7.80
CA PHE A 128 28.43 -22.55 8.79
C PHE A 128 28.75 -21.05 8.73
N ALA A 129 30.01 -20.70 8.49
CA ALA A 129 30.42 -19.30 8.39
C ALA A 129 29.88 -18.63 7.10
N LEU A 130 29.77 -19.38 5.99
CA LEU A 130 29.10 -18.92 4.77
C LEU A 130 27.59 -18.70 4.93
N GLN A 131 26.95 -19.45 5.83
CA GLN A 131 25.53 -19.24 6.15
C GLN A 131 25.30 -18.03 7.06
N LEU A 132 26.32 -17.65 7.84
CA LEU A 132 26.30 -16.50 8.74
C LEU A 132 26.75 -15.18 8.07
N ALA A 133 27.60 -15.26 7.04
CA ALA A 133 28.09 -14.14 6.24
C ALA A 133 27.05 -13.70 5.19
#